data_AF-A0A829YEM5-F1
#
_entry.id   AF-A0A829YEM5-F1
#
_cell.length_a   1.000
_cell.length_b   1.000
_cell.length_c   1.000
_cell.angle_alpha   90.00
_cell.angle_beta   90.00
_cell.angle_gamma   90.00
#
_symmetry.space_group_name_H-M   'P 1'
#
loop_
_entity.id
_entity.type
_entity.pdbx_description
1 polymer ?
#
loop_
_entity_poly.entity_id
_entity_poly.type
_entity_poly.pdbx_seq_one_letter_code
_entity_poly.pdbx_strand_id
1 'polypeptide(L)'
;MSTLRNNLLMAATIGLMALGGCATTGGSLSSSASRLERNAYALHDEARDDDARSGFQRDASELAEEAREFRRTVEDRSSSKEDVREAFSDVSKRYHAMRDEVERSQSREAEQEFRPVTEAYLDVEREMRSRDDRDRYASDD
;
A
#
# COMPACT_ATOMS: atom_id res chain seq x y z
N MET A 1 54.07 -3.65 48.15
CA MET A 1 53.13 -3.34 49.25
C MET A 1 52.04 -2.43 48.71
N SER A 2 50.79 -2.85 48.91
CA SER A 2 49.55 -2.05 49.00
C SER A 2 49.06 -1.21 47.81
N THR A 3 48.20 -1.85 47.04
CA THR A 3 46.83 -1.45 46.62
C THR A 3 46.22 -0.17 47.20
N LEU A 4 45.49 0.58 46.35
CA LEU A 4 44.13 1.15 46.59
C LEU A 4 43.63 1.77 45.25
N ARG A 5 42.73 1.08 44.52
CA ARG A 5 41.29 1.37 44.43
C ARG A 5 40.95 2.81 44.04
N ASN A 6 40.37 3.03 42.85
CA ASN A 6 39.18 3.87 42.78
C ASN A 6 38.25 3.49 41.62
N ASN A 7 36.97 3.44 41.98
CA ASN A 7 35.80 3.07 41.21
C ASN A 7 35.33 4.22 40.29
N LEU A 8 34.69 3.81 39.19
CA LEU A 8 33.36 4.26 38.73
C LEU A 8 33.13 5.77 38.54
N LEU A 9 32.74 6.16 37.32
CA LEU A 9 31.63 7.06 36.95
C LEU A 9 31.69 7.23 35.42
N MET A 10 30.85 6.53 34.66
CA MET A 10 29.59 7.08 34.13
C MET A 10 29.72 8.52 33.61
N ALA A 11 29.64 8.66 32.28
CA ALA A 11 28.91 9.68 31.54
C ALA A 11 29.66 10.03 30.24
N ALA A 12 29.39 9.28 29.17
CA ALA A 12 29.41 9.86 27.84
C ALA A 12 27.98 9.71 27.31
N THR A 13 27.20 10.75 27.60
CA THR A 13 25.86 11.01 27.07
C THR A 13 25.90 10.92 25.54
N ILE A 14 25.52 9.75 25.00
CA ILE A 14 25.16 9.65 23.59
C ILE A 14 23.79 10.33 23.47
N GLY A 15 23.82 11.64 23.22
CA GLY A 15 22.69 12.38 22.70
C GLY A 15 22.42 11.89 21.27
N LEU A 16 21.73 10.76 21.16
CA LEU A 16 21.17 10.30 19.91
C LEU A 16 20.01 11.22 19.57
N MET A 17 20.24 12.09 18.59
CA MET A 17 19.23 12.85 17.88
C MET A 17 18.15 11.89 17.39
N ALA A 18 17.01 11.84 18.08
CA ALA A 18 15.86 11.04 17.71
C ALA A 18 14.64 11.96 17.52
N LEU A 19 14.75 12.95 16.63
CA LEU A 19 13.60 13.67 16.08
C LEU A 19 13.85 13.92 14.59
N GLY A 20 13.87 12.83 13.85
CA GLY A 20 14.01 12.82 12.39
C GLY A 20 13.41 11.54 11.78
N GLY A 21 12.41 10.96 12.42
CA GLY A 21 11.58 9.91 11.83
C GLY A 21 10.31 10.55 11.28
N CYS A 22 9.87 10.09 10.11
CA CYS A 22 8.62 10.41 9.39
C CYS A 22 8.79 11.32 8.16
N ALA A 23 9.46 10.83 7.11
CA ALA A 23 9.23 11.33 5.75
C ALA A 23 9.30 10.23 4.68
N THR A 24 10.09 9.16 4.89
CA THR A 24 10.30 8.15 3.85
C THR A 24 9.10 7.21 3.63
N THR A 25 8.27 6.97 4.65
CA THR A 25 7.23 5.91 4.60
C THR A 25 5.93 6.32 3.91
N GLY A 26 5.54 7.59 3.95
CA GLY A 26 4.39 8.06 3.16
C GLY A 26 4.68 8.00 1.65
N GLY A 27 5.96 8.13 1.27
CA GLY A 27 6.39 8.11 -0.13
C GLY A 27 6.28 6.75 -0.81
N SER A 28 6.58 5.64 -0.11
CA SER A 28 6.50 4.30 -0.70
C SER A 28 5.05 3.88 -0.94
N LEU A 29 4.17 4.05 0.05
CA LEU A 29 2.75 3.73 -0.09
C LEU A 29 2.06 4.64 -1.13
N SER A 30 2.34 5.95 -1.13
CA SER A 30 1.81 6.88 -2.14
C SER A 30 2.28 6.51 -3.55
N SER A 31 3.53 6.10 -3.72
CA SER A 31 4.05 5.61 -5.00
C SER A 31 3.35 4.32 -5.45
N SER A 32 3.18 3.35 -4.54
CA SER A 32 2.48 2.10 -4.84
C SER A 32 1.00 2.34 -5.17
N ALA A 33 0.31 3.21 -4.43
CA ALA A 33 -1.07 3.62 -4.70
C ALA A 33 -1.20 4.31 -6.06
N SER A 34 -0.27 5.22 -6.39
CA SER A 34 -0.22 5.88 -7.69
C SER A 34 -0.01 4.89 -8.85
N ARG A 35 0.83 3.87 -8.62
CA ARG A 35 1.07 2.80 -9.60
C ARG A 35 -0.17 1.94 -9.77
N LEU A 36 -0.87 1.60 -8.69
CA LEU A 36 -2.12 0.84 -8.75
C LEU A 36 -3.20 1.58 -9.54
N GLU A 37 -3.47 2.85 -9.19
CA GLU A 37 -4.44 3.67 -9.92
C GLU A 37 -4.12 3.76 -11.41
N ARG A 38 -2.86 3.99 -11.76
CA ARG A 38 -2.46 4.09 -13.17
C ARG A 38 -2.70 2.80 -13.93
N ASN A 39 -2.37 1.65 -13.35
CA ASN A 39 -2.60 0.36 -13.99
C ASN A 39 -4.10 0.02 -14.06
N ALA A 40 -4.89 0.39 -13.05
CA ALA A 40 -6.33 0.18 -13.05
C ALA A 40 -7.03 1.03 -14.14
N TYR A 41 -6.63 2.28 -14.33
CA TYR A 41 -7.12 3.09 -15.45
C TYR A 41 -6.68 2.55 -16.81
N ALA A 42 -5.45 2.07 -16.95
CA ALA A 42 -4.99 1.45 -18.20
C ALA A 42 -5.83 0.20 -18.54
N LEU A 43 -6.16 -0.63 -17.54
CA LEU A 43 -7.05 -1.77 -17.72
C LEU A 43 -8.46 -1.33 -18.11
N HIS A 44 -8.99 -0.28 -17.48
CA HIS A 44 -10.30 0.27 -17.84
C HIS A 44 -10.34 0.77 -19.29
N ASP A 45 -9.28 1.47 -19.72
CA ASP A 45 -9.18 2.01 -21.08
C ASP A 45 -9.11 0.87 -22.11
N GLU A 46 -8.32 -0.18 -21.87
CA GLU A 46 -8.27 -1.37 -22.73
C GLU A 46 -9.63 -2.10 -22.77
N ALA A 47 -10.26 -2.30 -21.61
CA ALA A 47 -11.57 -2.94 -21.50
C ALA A 47 -12.70 -2.14 -22.17
N ARG A 48 -12.50 -0.86 -22.44
CA ARG A 48 -13.44 0.00 -23.17
C ARG A 48 -13.30 -0.17 -24.68
N ASP A 49 -12.10 -0.44 -25.17
CA ASP A 49 -11.82 -0.66 -26.59
C ASP A 49 -12.19 -2.08 -27.03
N ASP A 50 -12.24 -3.03 -26.09
CA ASP A 50 -12.76 -4.38 -26.30
C ASP A 50 -14.30 -4.42 -26.06
N ASP A 51 -15.07 -4.15 -27.12
CA ASP A 51 -16.56 -4.07 -27.16
C ASP A 51 -17.31 -5.29 -26.55
N ALA A 52 -16.61 -6.34 -26.12
CA ALA A 52 -17.18 -7.65 -25.81
C ALA A 52 -17.71 -7.84 -24.37
N ARG A 53 -17.37 -7.01 -23.37
CA ARG A 53 -17.71 -7.32 -21.95
C ARG A 53 -18.09 -6.09 -21.09
N SER A 54 -19.36 -5.70 -21.15
CA SER A 54 -19.93 -4.60 -20.34
C SER A 54 -19.81 -4.78 -18.82
N GLY A 55 -19.73 -6.03 -18.32
CA GLY A 55 -19.46 -6.34 -16.92
C GLY A 55 -18.00 -6.07 -16.53
N PHE A 56 -17.06 -6.61 -17.31
CA PHE A 56 -15.63 -6.44 -17.09
C PHE A 56 -15.20 -4.97 -17.12
N GLN A 57 -15.71 -4.21 -18.10
CA GLN A 57 -15.47 -2.77 -18.20
C GLN A 57 -15.94 -2.00 -16.96
N ARG A 58 -17.12 -2.36 -16.43
CA ARG A 58 -17.68 -1.75 -15.23
C ARG A 58 -16.82 -2.05 -14.01
N ASP A 59 -16.47 -3.31 -13.82
CA ASP A 59 -15.64 -3.73 -12.69
C ASP A 59 -14.24 -3.08 -12.76
N ALA A 60 -13.70 -2.86 -13.96
CA ALA A 60 -12.42 -2.19 -14.16
C ALA A 60 -12.51 -0.70 -13.83
N SER A 61 -13.63 -0.06 -14.20
CA SER A 61 -13.92 1.33 -13.83
C SER A 61 -14.03 1.49 -12.31
N GLU A 62 -14.80 0.61 -11.66
CA GLU A 62 -14.99 0.64 -10.21
C GLU A 62 -13.65 0.41 -9.48
N LEU A 63 -12.81 -0.53 -9.94
CA LEU A 63 -11.47 -0.72 -9.38
C LEU A 63 -10.58 0.52 -9.56
N ALA A 64 -10.62 1.17 -10.72
CA ALA A 64 -9.84 2.38 -10.98
C ALA A 64 -10.28 3.57 -10.09
N GLU A 65 -11.58 3.70 -9.86
CA GLU A 65 -12.16 4.71 -8.98
C GLU A 65 -11.74 4.50 -7.52
N GLU A 66 -11.86 3.28 -7.00
CA GLU A 66 -11.41 2.94 -5.64
C GLU A 66 -9.89 3.13 -5.48
N ALA A 67 -9.10 2.74 -6.48
CA ALA A 67 -7.65 2.93 -6.44
C ALA A 67 -7.26 4.42 -6.38
N ARG A 68 -8.02 5.28 -7.09
CA ARG A 68 -7.85 6.73 -7.04
C ARG A 68 -8.26 7.33 -5.69
N GLU A 69 -9.36 6.86 -5.12
CA GLU A 69 -9.79 7.27 -3.79
C GLU A 69 -8.75 6.89 -2.74
N PHE A 70 -8.27 5.65 -2.78
CA PHE A 70 -7.19 5.19 -1.92
C PHE A 70 -5.93 6.05 -2.06
N ARG A 71 -5.49 6.38 -3.29
CA ARG A 71 -4.34 7.28 -3.48
C ARG A 71 -4.58 8.63 -2.80
N ARG A 72 -5.76 9.22 -2.98
CA ARG A 72 -6.11 10.50 -2.35
C ARG A 72 -6.06 10.41 -0.82
N THR A 73 -6.62 9.36 -0.24
CA THR A 73 -6.59 9.12 1.22
C THR A 73 -5.17 8.90 1.74
N VAL A 74 -4.30 8.25 0.96
CA VAL A 74 -2.88 8.09 1.32
C VAL A 74 -2.09 9.41 1.22
N GLU A 75 -2.40 10.24 0.23
CA GLU A 75 -1.74 11.54 0.00
C GLU A 75 -2.24 12.64 0.95
N ASP A 76 -3.46 12.49 1.46
CA ASP A 76 -4.04 13.42 2.42
C ASP A 76 -3.39 13.26 3.80
N ARG A 77 -2.79 14.35 4.27
CA ARG A 77 -2.14 14.41 5.59
C ARG A 77 -3.15 14.45 6.73
N SER A 78 -4.41 14.76 6.43
CA SER A 78 -5.49 14.79 7.41
C SER A 78 -6.15 13.42 7.59
N SER A 79 -5.95 12.47 6.68
CA SER A 79 -6.50 11.13 6.80
C SER A 79 -5.89 10.37 7.98
N SER A 80 -6.77 9.73 8.75
CA SER A 80 -6.38 8.85 9.84
C SER A 80 -5.84 7.53 9.30
N LYS A 81 -5.23 6.74 10.18
CA LYS A 81 -4.79 5.39 9.83
C LYS A 81 -5.99 4.48 9.56
N GLU A 82 -7.08 4.62 10.32
CA GLU A 82 -8.32 3.91 10.05
C GLU A 82 -8.85 4.22 8.65
N ASP A 83 -8.82 5.50 8.23
CA ASP A 83 -9.30 5.92 6.90
C ASP A 83 -8.49 5.24 5.78
N VAL A 84 -7.16 5.19 5.93
CA VAL A 84 -6.28 4.51 4.96
C VAL A 84 -6.55 3.00 4.91
N ARG A 85 -6.83 2.37 6.06
CA ARG A 85 -7.18 0.94 6.13
C ARG A 85 -8.54 0.64 5.52
N GLU A 86 -9.52 1.53 5.74
CA GLU A 86 -10.84 1.43 5.15
C GLU A 86 -10.76 1.54 3.62
N ALA A 87 -10.10 2.58 3.11
CA ALA A 87 -9.89 2.74 1.67
C ALA A 87 -9.10 1.56 1.05
N PHE A 88 -8.11 1.01 1.74
CA PHE A 88 -7.42 -0.20 1.29
C PHE A 88 -8.34 -1.43 1.26
N SER A 89 -9.27 -1.55 2.21
CA SER A 89 -10.26 -2.63 2.25
C SER A 89 -11.16 -2.59 1.03
N ASP A 90 -11.60 -1.39 0.62
CA ASP A 90 -12.47 -1.23 -0.54
C ASP A 90 -11.76 -1.56 -1.86
N VAL A 91 -10.53 -1.08 -2.03
CA VAL A 91 -9.65 -1.52 -3.14
C VAL A 91 -9.47 -3.03 -3.15
N SER A 92 -9.23 -3.65 -2.00
CA SER A 92 -9.02 -5.10 -1.89
C SER A 92 -10.26 -5.89 -2.31
N LYS A 93 -11.45 -5.45 -1.92
CA LYS A 93 -12.72 -6.07 -2.35
C LYS A 93 -12.87 -6.02 -3.87
N ARG A 94 -12.62 -4.86 -4.48
CA ARG A 94 -12.73 -4.70 -5.95
C ARG A 94 -11.68 -5.51 -6.69
N TYR A 95 -10.44 -5.50 -6.20
CA TYR A 95 -9.37 -6.31 -6.77
C TYR A 95 -9.71 -7.80 -6.76
N HIS A 96 -10.20 -8.34 -5.63
CA HIS A 96 -10.57 -9.75 -5.53
C HIS A 96 -11.76 -10.10 -6.42
N ALA A 97 -12.79 -9.25 -6.49
CA ALA A 97 -13.91 -9.45 -7.40
C ALA A 97 -13.45 -9.53 -8.87
N MET A 98 -12.56 -8.62 -9.28
CA MET A 98 -11.98 -8.62 -10.62
C MET A 98 -11.11 -9.86 -10.87
N ARG A 99 -10.27 -10.25 -9.91
CA ARG A 99 -9.43 -11.46 -10.02
C ARG A 99 -10.28 -12.70 -10.23
N ASP A 100 -11.37 -12.82 -9.48
CA ASP A 100 -12.29 -13.94 -9.60
C ASP A 100 -13.01 -13.94 -10.96
N GLU A 101 -13.32 -12.76 -11.53
CA GLU A 101 -13.88 -12.63 -12.89
C GLU A 101 -12.87 -13.07 -13.96
N VAL A 102 -11.62 -12.60 -13.86
CA VAL A 102 -10.53 -12.99 -14.76
C VAL A 102 -10.31 -14.51 -14.73
N GLU A 103 -10.25 -15.10 -13.53
CA GLU A 103 -10.12 -16.55 -13.35
C GLU A 103 -11.32 -17.31 -13.94
N ARG A 104 -12.56 -16.83 -13.69
CA ARG A 104 -13.78 -17.42 -14.25
C ARG A 104 -13.84 -17.34 -15.77
N SER A 105 -13.26 -16.30 -16.37
CA SER A 105 -13.22 -16.15 -17.82
C SER A 105 -12.30 -17.16 -18.53
N GLN A 106 -11.35 -17.76 -17.80
CA GLN A 106 -10.31 -18.65 -18.34
C GLN A 106 -9.57 -18.06 -19.56
N SER A 107 -9.54 -16.73 -19.68
CA SER A 107 -8.91 -16.02 -20.79
C SER A 107 -7.48 -15.65 -20.44
N ARG A 108 -6.52 -16.21 -21.19
CA ARG A 108 -5.10 -15.84 -21.06
C ARG A 108 -4.82 -14.38 -21.40
N GLU A 109 -5.69 -13.76 -22.19
CA GLU A 109 -5.61 -12.34 -22.54
C GLU A 109 -5.98 -11.49 -21.32
N ALA A 110 -7.13 -11.77 -20.71
CA ALA A 110 -7.57 -11.10 -19.48
C ALA A 110 -6.57 -11.30 -18.33
N GLU A 111 -5.97 -12.49 -18.20
CA GLU A 111 -4.89 -12.74 -17.23
C GLU A 111 -3.65 -11.87 -17.49
N GLN A 112 -3.27 -11.69 -18.76
CA GLN A 112 -2.11 -10.88 -19.14
C GLN A 112 -2.35 -9.39 -18.92
N GLU A 113 -3.55 -8.92 -19.25
CA GLU A 113 -3.99 -7.53 -19.04
C GLU A 113 -4.15 -7.19 -17.57
N PHE A 114 -4.60 -8.14 -16.75
CA PHE A 114 -4.79 -7.94 -15.31
C PHE A 114 -3.50 -8.05 -14.49
N ARG A 115 -2.44 -8.65 -15.04
CA ARG A 115 -1.16 -8.84 -14.35
C ARG A 115 -0.54 -7.54 -13.79
N PRO A 116 -0.44 -6.42 -14.54
CA PRO A 116 0.12 -5.19 -14.02
C PRO A 116 -0.66 -4.62 -12.83
N VAL A 117 -1.99 -4.78 -12.82
CA VAL A 117 -2.85 -4.40 -11.69
C VAL A 117 -2.55 -5.28 -10.48
N THR A 118 -2.41 -6.59 -10.70
CA THR A 118 -2.06 -7.57 -9.65
C THR A 118 -0.71 -7.24 -9.00
N GLU A 119 0.33 -6.96 -9.79
CA GLU A 119 1.65 -6.59 -9.28
C GLU A 119 1.58 -5.31 -8.42
N ALA A 120 0.89 -4.28 -8.90
CA ALA A 120 0.74 -3.03 -8.17
C ALA A 120 -0.10 -3.19 -6.88
N TYR A 121 -1.13 -4.04 -6.90
CA TYR A 121 -1.91 -4.35 -5.71
C TYR A 121 -1.06 -5.03 -4.63
N LEU A 122 -0.24 -6.01 -5.02
CA LEU A 122 0.65 -6.72 -4.09
C LEU A 122 1.73 -5.80 -3.49
N ASP A 123 2.18 -4.79 -4.24
CA ASP A 123 3.06 -3.74 -3.72
C ASP A 123 2.35 -2.91 -2.64
N VAL A 124 1.09 -2.50 -2.86
CA VAL A 124 0.28 -1.80 -1.84
C VAL A 124 0.04 -2.67 -0.61
N GLU A 125 -0.35 -3.93 -0.79
CA GLU A 125 -0.61 -4.87 0.32
C GLU A 125 0.63 -5.05 1.21
N ARG A 126 1.82 -5.16 0.60
CA ARG A 126 3.09 -5.26 1.31
C ARG A 126 3.39 -4.01 2.13
N GLU A 127 3.15 -2.83 1.58
CA GLU A 127 3.35 -1.56 2.28
C GLU A 127 2.36 -1.40 3.45
N MET A 128 1.09 -1.77 3.25
CA MET A 128 0.06 -1.76 4.30
C MET A 128 0.42 -2.68 5.46
N ARG A 129 0.82 -3.92 5.18
CA ARG A 129 1.28 -4.88 6.20
C ARG A 129 2.48 -4.35 6.98
N SER A 130 3.46 -3.80 6.26
CA SER A 130 4.67 -3.22 6.88
C SER A 130 4.34 -2.04 7.78
N ARG A 131 3.29 -1.27 7.47
CA ARG A 131 2.80 -0.17 8.30
C ARG A 131 2.16 -0.70 9.59
N ASP A 132 1.30 -1.71 9.46
CA ASP A 132 0.61 -2.34 10.59
C ASP A 132 1.56 -3.02 11.59
N ASP A 133 2.59 -3.72 11.10
CA ASP A 133 3.54 -4.39 11.98
C ASP A 133 4.35 -3.39 12.80
N ARG A 134 4.75 -2.26 12.20
CA ARG A 134 5.47 -1.17 12.90
C ARG A 134 4.63 -0.56 14.02
N ASP A 135 3.34 -0.39 13.80
CA ASP A 135 2.45 0.22 14.80
C ASP A 135 2.22 -0.69 16.00
N ARG A 136 2.25 -2.02 15.82
CA ARG A 136 2.23 -2.96 16.96
C ARG A 136 3.45 -2.74 17.84
N TYR A 137 4.65 -2.68 17.25
CA TYR A 137 5.88 -2.45 18.00
C TYR A 137 5.93 -1.08 18.69
N ALA A 138 5.32 -0.04 18.11
CA ALA A 138 5.26 1.28 18.72
C ALA A 138 4.26 1.40 19.89
N SER A 139 3.35 0.42 20.04
CA SER A 139 2.34 0.39 21.10
C SER A 139 2.77 -0.41 22.34
N ASP A 140 3.87 -1.16 22.23
CA ASP A 140 4.42 -2.04 23.29
C ASP A 140 5.54 -1.37 24.13
N ASP A 141 5.95 -0.13 23.81
CA ASP A 141 6.91 0.73 24.53
C ASP A 141 6.20 1.85 25.31
#